data_AF-A0A382TQM4-F1
#
_entry.id   AF-A0A382TQM4-F1
#
_cell.length_a   1.000
_cell.length_b   1.000
_cell.length_c   1.000
_cell.angle_alpha   90.00
_cell.angle_beta   90.00
_cell.angle_gamma   90.00
#
_symmetry.space_group_name_H-M   'P 1'
#
loop_
_entity.id
_entity.type
_entity.pdbx_description
1 polymer ?
#
loop_
_entity_poly.entity_id
_entity_poly.type
_entity_poly.pdbx_seq_one_letter_code
_entity_poly.pdbx_strand_id
1 'polypeptide(L)'
;MEKLKLIPKGVASTVRKKAKINVDRIHKIENKVHHDMIAFLSSITEKVGNEGKFLHRGMTSSDVLDTCFNFQLVQAGKILDKDIDEILQVLKNKSLRYKNTICIGRSHGIHAEPTTFGLKLASFYEEFKRNKKRLEGAIKEVSTCAISGAVGTFANVDPR
;
A
#
# COMPACT_ATOMS: atom_id res chain seq x y z
N MET A 1 8.56 -11.52 18.95
CA MET A 1 9.11 -11.40 20.33
C MET A 1 8.47 -12.34 21.37
N GLU A 2 7.15 -12.29 21.65
CA GLU A 2 6.54 -13.17 22.68
C GLU A 2 6.72 -14.67 22.40
N LYS A 3 6.47 -15.10 21.15
CA LYS A 3 6.66 -16.48 20.70
C LYS A 3 8.10 -16.96 20.87
N LEU A 4 9.06 -16.04 20.73
CA LEU A 4 10.49 -16.26 20.92
C LEU A 4 10.94 -16.15 22.40
N LYS A 5 9.99 -15.93 23.34
CA LYS A 5 10.26 -15.77 24.78
C LYS A 5 11.19 -14.60 25.13
N LEU A 6 11.32 -13.60 24.25
CA LEU A 6 12.15 -12.40 24.48
C LEU A 6 11.46 -11.34 25.35
N ILE A 7 10.14 -11.42 25.47
CA ILE A 7 9.29 -10.58 26.32
C ILE A 7 8.20 -11.46 26.98
N PRO A 8 7.60 -11.03 28.10
CA PRO A 8 6.53 -11.77 28.76
C PRO A 8 5.35 -12.06 27.82
N LYS A 9 4.69 -13.21 28.00
CA LYS A 9 3.45 -13.53 27.27
C LYS A 9 2.32 -12.58 27.68
N GLY A 10 1.48 -12.18 26.73
CA GLY A 10 0.29 -11.35 26.99
C GLY A 10 0.53 -9.85 26.90
N VAL A 11 1.77 -9.40 26.70
CA VAL A 11 2.14 -8.02 26.38
C VAL A 11 1.43 -7.56 25.11
N ALA A 12 1.51 -8.31 24.02
CA ALA A 12 0.90 -7.95 22.74
C ALA A 12 -0.62 -7.83 22.83
N SER A 13 -1.27 -8.72 23.59
CA SER A 13 -2.72 -8.66 23.86
C SER A 13 -3.08 -7.42 24.68
N THR A 14 -2.31 -7.15 25.74
CA THR A 14 -2.51 -5.97 26.61
C THR A 14 -2.34 -4.67 25.84
N VAL A 15 -1.26 -4.55 25.06
CA VAL A 15 -0.99 -3.42 24.18
C VAL A 15 -2.16 -3.24 23.21
N ARG A 16 -2.57 -4.30 22.50
CA ARG A 16 -3.68 -4.22 21.53
C ARG A 16 -5.00 -3.76 22.16
N LYS A 17 -5.28 -4.19 23.40
CA LYS A 17 -6.52 -3.82 24.11
C LYS A 17 -6.50 -2.38 24.62
N LYS A 18 -5.35 -1.88 25.08
CA LYS A 18 -5.23 -0.57 25.74
C LYS A 18 -4.80 0.55 24.79
N ALA A 19 -4.06 0.24 23.73
CA ALA A 19 -3.55 1.25 22.79
C ALA A 19 -4.73 2.01 22.15
N LYS A 20 -4.67 3.34 22.22
CA LYS A 20 -5.63 4.23 21.58
C LYS A 20 -4.87 5.31 20.82
N ILE A 21 -5.18 5.45 19.55
CA ILE A 21 -4.59 6.48 18.68
C ILE A 21 -5.31 7.80 18.98
N ASN A 22 -4.54 8.85 19.23
CA ASN A 22 -5.03 10.22 19.34
C ASN A 22 -4.08 11.12 18.56
N VAL A 23 -4.48 11.49 17.34
CA VAL A 23 -3.66 12.23 16.38
C VAL A 23 -3.27 13.61 16.94
N ASP A 24 -4.19 14.34 17.56
CA ASP A 24 -3.91 15.64 18.19
C ASP A 24 -2.88 15.53 19.30
N ARG A 25 -2.94 14.45 20.10
CA ARG A 25 -1.95 14.21 21.15
C ARG A 25 -0.58 13.91 20.57
N ILE A 26 -0.51 13.11 19.50
CA ILE A 26 0.74 12.81 18.80
C ILE A 26 1.38 14.11 18.30
N HIS A 27 0.63 14.96 17.59
CA HIS A 27 1.15 16.26 17.11
C HIS A 27 1.60 17.19 18.24
N LYS A 28 0.88 17.22 19.38
CA LYS A 28 1.31 17.99 20.56
C LYS A 28 2.64 17.51 21.16
N ILE A 29 2.92 16.20 21.11
CA ILE A 29 4.20 15.65 21.57
C ILE A 29 5.27 15.92 20.51
N GLU A 30 4.96 15.70 19.24
CA GLU A 30 5.84 15.93 18.09
C GLU A 30 6.35 17.37 18.04
N ASN A 31 5.51 18.37 18.31
CA ASN A 31 5.91 19.77 18.40
C ASN A 31 6.98 20.06 19.48
N LYS A 32 7.20 19.13 20.42
CA LYS A 32 8.22 19.25 21.47
C LYS A 32 9.46 18.39 21.19
N VAL A 33 9.26 17.17 20.68
CA VAL A 33 10.34 16.20 20.47
C VAL A 33 10.91 16.24 19.06
N HIS A 34 10.22 16.92 18.13
CA HIS A 34 10.56 17.05 16.71
C HIS A 34 10.88 15.72 16.03
N HIS A 35 10.16 14.66 16.43
CA HIS A 35 10.29 13.31 15.91
C HIS A 35 8.96 12.56 16.02
N ASP A 36 8.38 12.26 14.87
CA ASP A 36 7.10 11.58 14.66
C ASP A 36 6.96 10.22 15.39
N MET A 37 7.91 9.31 15.24
CA MET A 37 7.88 7.97 15.84
C MET A 37 8.00 8.02 17.35
N ILE A 38 8.85 8.92 17.89
CA ILE A 38 8.93 9.14 19.33
C ILE A 38 7.58 9.66 19.84
N ALA A 39 6.99 10.64 19.15
CA ALA A 39 5.70 11.20 19.53
C ALA A 39 4.58 10.16 19.50
N PHE A 40 4.54 9.33 18.47
CA PHE A 40 3.61 8.20 18.35
C PHE A 40 3.76 7.22 19.51
N LEU A 41 4.97 6.72 19.76
CA LEU A 41 5.24 5.74 20.82
C LEU A 41 4.95 6.29 22.21
N SER A 42 5.30 7.55 22.47
CA SER A 42 4.96 8.23 23.73
C SER A 42 3.45 8.32 23.91
N SER A 43 2.70 8.74 22.89
CA SER A 43 1.23 8.85 22.96
C SER A 43 0.56 7.49 23.22
N ILE A 44 1.09 6.40 22.66
CA ILE A 44 0.56 5.05 22.92
C ILE A 44 0.94 4.57 24.32
N THR A 45 2.18 4.77 24.74
CA THR A 45 2.68 4.32 26.03
C THR A 45 1.95 5.00 27.20
N GLU A 46 1.53 6.27 27.04
CA GLU A 46 0.65 6.96 27.99
C GLU A 46 -0.67 6.21 28.29
N LYS A 47 -1.18 5.44 27.33
CA LYS A 47 -2.44 4.67 27.47
C LYS A 47 -2.22 3.22 27.88
N VAL A 48 -1.15 2.61 27.39
CA VAL A 48 -0.85 1.19 27.62
C VAL A 48 -0.29 0.96 29.03
N GLY A 49 0.59 1.85 29.50
CA GLY A 49 1.33 1.67 30.76
C GLY A 49 2.67 0.94 30.54
N ASN A 50 3.14 0.24 31.56
CA ASN A 50 4.49 -0.37 31.61
C ASN A 50 4.75 -1.36 30.47
N GLU A 51 3.72 -2.02 29.94
CA GLU A 51 3.82 -2.92 28.78
C GLU A 51 4.20 -2.18 27.48
N GLY A 52 3.94 -0.86 27.41
CA GLY A 52 4.29 -0.02 26.27
C GLY A 52 5.80 0.04 25.99
N LYS A 53 6.66 -0.18 27.00
CA LYS A 53 8.12 -0.19 26.82
C LYS A 53 8.64 -1.28 25.88
N PHE A 54 7.82 -2.29 25.57
CA PHE A 54 8.17 -3.34 24.63
C PHE A 54 7.80 -3.00 23.19
N LEU A 55 7.03 -1.92 22.96
CA LEU A 55 6.80 -1.40 21.61
C LEU A 55 8.11 -0.90 21.02
N HIS A 56 8.30 -1.14 19.72
CA HIS A 56 9.48 -0.68 18.98
C HIS A 56 10.83 -1.23 19.48
N ARG A 57 10.82 -2.19 20.42
CA ARG A 57 12.06 -2.73 21.01
C ARG A 57 12.94 -3.36 19.93
N GLY A 58 14.12 -2.77 19.73
CA GLY A 58 15.13 -3.22 18.77
C GLY A 58 14.96 -2.65 17.35
N MET A 59 13.81 -2.06 17.04
CA MET A 59 13.49 -1.50 15.73
C MET A 59 14.08 -0.09 15.55
N THR A 60 14.17 0.35 14.29
CA THR A 60 14.35 1.76 13.91
C THR A 60 13.05 2.33 13.35
N SER A 61 12.95 3.67 13.27
CA SER A 61 11.77 4.38 12.73
C SER A 61 11.32 3.83 11.37
N SER A 62 12.26 3.63 10.45
CA SER A 62 11.99 3.10 9.10
C SER A 62 11.44 1.67 9.09
N ASP A 63 11.77 0.82 10.07
CA ASP A 63 11.17 -0.53 10.16
C ASP A 63 9.64 -0.44 10.28
N VAL A 64 9.14 0.60 10.97
CA VAL A 64 7.70 0.86 11.08
C VAL A 64 7.20 1.64 9.87
N LEU A 65 7.84 2.78 9.56
CA LEU A 65 7.34 3.70 8.54
C LEU A 65 7.28 3.04 7.15
N ASP A 66 8.37 2.43 6.70
CA ASP A 66 8.44 1.85 5.34
C ASP A 66 7.53 0.62 5.23
N THR A 67 7.49 -0.21 6.27
CA THR A 67 6.58 -1.36 6.32
C THR A 67 5.10 -0.93 6.29
N CYS A 68 4.73 0.11 7.06
CA CYS A 68 3.38 0.64 7.06
C CYS A 68 3.04 1.31 5.71
N PHE A 69 3.99 2.03 5.12
CA PHE A 69 3.79 2.68 3.83
C PHE A 69 3.60 1.64 2.71
N ASN A 70 4.43 0.61 2.66
CA ASN A 70 4.27 -0.52 1.74
C ASN A 70 2.91 -1.21 1.91
N PHE A 71 2.46 -1.40 3.14
CA PHE A 71 1.13 -1.94 3.40
C PHE A 71 0.01 -1.04 2.83
N GLN A 72 0.12 0.28 2.97
CA GLN A 72 -0.80 1.25 2.37
C GLN A 72 -0.75 1.20 0.84
N LEU A 73 0.43 1.14 0.24
CA LEU A 73 0.61 1.01 -1.22
C LEU A 73 -0.04 -0.27 -1.77
N VAL A 74 0.10 -1.40 -1.07
CA VAL A 74 -0.56 -2.65 -1.44
C VAL A 74 -2.09 -2.51 -1.37
N GLN A 75 -2.62 -1.84 -0.34
CA GLN A 75 -4.06 -1.59 -0.24
C GLN A 75 -4.58 -0.67 -1.35
N ALA A 76 -3.87 0.43 -1.61
CA ALA A 76 -4.20 1.36 -2.68
C ALA A 76 -4.14 0.67 -4.05
N GLY A 77 -3.08 -0.11 -4.30
CA GLY A 77 -2.93 -0.89 -5.52
C GLY A 77 -4.08 -1.89 -5.74
N LYS A 78 -4.55 -2.55 -4.67
CA LYS A 78 -5.71 -3.46 -4.76
C LYS A 78 -7.04 -2.75 -5.07
N ILE A 79 -7.17 -1.47 -4.73
CA ILE A 79 -8.32 -0.65 -5.15
C ILE A 79 -8.21 -0.37 -6.64
N LEU A 80 -7.05 0.14 -7.08
CA LEU A 80 -6.79 0.43 -8.49
C LEU A 80 -6.93 -0.80 -9.40
N ASP A 81 -6.52 -1.98 -8.93
CA ASP A 81 -6.63 -3.23 -9.67
C ASP A 81 -8.10 -3.60 -9.97
N LYS A 82 -8.99 -3.38 -9.00
CA LYS A 82 -10.45 -3.56 -9.18
C LYS A 82 -11.02 -2.53 -10.15
N ASP A 83 -10.60 -1.28 -10.05
CA ASP A 83 -11.06 -0.23 -10.97
C ASP A 83 -10.64 -0.53 -12.41
N ILE A 84 -9.44 -1.10 -12.62
CA ILE A 84 -9.01 -1.57 -13.94
C ILE A 84 -9.90 -2.71 -14.45
N ASP A 85 -10.31 -3.64 -13.59
CA ASP A 85 -11.27 -4.70 -13.99
C ASP A 85 -12.61 -4.12 -14.46
N GLU A 86 -13.12 -3.09 -13.79
CA GLU A 86 -14.34 -2.39 -14.22
C GLU A 86 -14.16 -1.71 -15.58
N ILE A 87 -13.03 -1.02 -15.79
CA ILE A 87 -12.70 -0.39 -17.07
C ILE A 87 -12.60 -1.44 -18.19
N LEU A 88 -11.93 -2.56 -17.93
CA LEU A 88 -11.80 -3.66 -18.88
C LEU A 88 -13.18 -4.21 -19.28
N GLN A 89 -14.07 -4.39 -18.30
CA GLN A 89 -15.43 -4.84 -18.57
C GLN A 89 -16.22 -3.84 -19.41
N VAL A 90 -16.12 -2.54 -19.11
CA VAL A 90 -16.77 -1.48 -19.90
C VAL A 90 -16.23 -1.43 -21.33
N LEU A 91 -14.90 -1.44 -21.50
CA LEU A 91 -14.27 -1.40 -22.82
C LEU A 91 -14.62 -2.63 -23.66
N LYS A 92 -14.65 -3.81 -23.05
CA LYS A 92 -15.09 -5.06 -23.72
C LYS A 92 -16.54 -4.95 -24.19
N ASN A 93 -17.45 -4.50 -23.33
CA ASN A 93 -18.86 -4.39 -23.69
C ASN A 93 -19.09 -3.35 -24.78
N LYS A 94 -18.41 -2.20 -24.71
CA LYS A 94 -18.52 -1.14 -25.72
C LYS A 94 -17.86 -1.56 -27.04
N SER A 95 -16.70 -2.22 -27.01
CA SER A 95 -16.04 -2.68 -28.24
C SER A 95 -16.90 -3.69 -29.01
N LEU A 96 -17.56 -4.62 -28.30
CA LEU A 96 -18.50 -5.57 -28.90
C LEU A 96 -19.77 -4.88 -29.40
N ARG A 97 -20.35 -3.94 -28.62
CA ARG A 97 -21.53 -3.17 -29.03
C ARG A 97 -21.31 -2.40 -30.33
N TYR A 98 -20.13 -1.80 -30.50
CA TYR A 98 -19.78 -0.99 -31.68
C TYR A 98 -18.91 -1.74 -32.70
N LYS A 99 -18.87 -3.08 -32.64
CA LYS A 99 -18.00 -3.93 -33.45
C LYS A 99 -18.08 -3.62 -34.95
N ASN A 100 -19.29 -3.40 -35.47
CA ASN A 100 -19.56 -3.15 -36.88
C ASN A 100 -19.90 -1.67 -37.18
N THR A 101 -19.70 -0.76 -36.23
CA THR A 101 -19.95 0.67 -36.44
C THR A 101 -18.80 1.27 -37.23
N ILE A 102 -18.97 1.42 -38.54
CA ILE A 102 -17.97 2.00 -39.45
C ILE A 102 -17.67 3.45 -39.03
N CYS A 103 -16.39 3.81 -39.00
CA CYS A 103 -15.94 5.18 -38.83
C CYS A 103 -14.64 5.43 -39.61
N ILE A 104 -14.31 6.71 -39.86
CA ILE A 104 -13.09 7.05 -40.59
C ILE A 104 -11.87 6.96 -39.68
N GLY A 105 -10.90 6.13 -40.06
CA GLY A 105 -9.57 6.07 -39.45
C GLY A 105 -8.80 7.36 -39.72
N ARG A 106 -7.88 7.71 -38.81
CA ARG A 106 -7.04 8.90 -38.97
C ARG A 106 -5.60 8.63 -38.57
N SER A 107 -4.67 8.99 -39.44
CA SER A 107 -3.24 9.12 -39.14
C SER A 107 -2.85 10.59 -39.28
N HIS A 108 -1.99 11.08 -38.40
CA HIS A 108 -1.64 12.52 -38.34
C HIS A 108 -2.86 13.47 -38.28
N GLY A 109 -4.01 12.99 -37.78
CA GLY A 109 -5.28 13.75 -37.76
C GLY A 109 -6.04 13.82 -39.10
N ILE A 110 -5.45 13.31 -40.19
CA ILE A 110 -6.02 13.33 -41.53
C ILE A 110 -6.82 12.04 -41.79
N HIS A 111 -7.89 12.12 -42.59
CA HIS A 111 -8.65 10.94 -43.01
C HIS A 111 -7.73 9.96 -43.74
N ALA A 112 -7.74 8.71 -43.27
CA ALA A 112 -7.04 7.60 -43.89
C ALA A 112 -8.08 6.62 -44.44
N GLU A 113 -8.05 5.37 -43.99
CA GLU A 113 -8.98 4.32 -44.43
C GLU A 113 -10.14 4.12 -43.45
N PRO A 114 -11.29 3.57 -43.89
CA PRO A 114 -12.36 3.15 -43.01
C PRO A 114 -11.91 2.10 -41.99
N THR A 115 -12.46 2.18 -40.78
CA THR A 115 -12.29 1.19 -39.70
C THR A 115 -13.61 1.05 -38.95
N THR A 116 -13.62 0.38 -37.79
CA THR A 116 -14.78 0.37 -36.89
C THR A 116 -14.48 1.00 -35.54
N PHE A 117 -15.49 1.66 -34.97
CA PHE A 117 -15.36 2.25 -33.64
C PHE A 117 -15.12 1.19 -32.56
N GLY A 118 -15.69 -0.02 -32.74
CA GLY A 118 -15.40 -1.17 -31.89
C GLY A 118 -13.93 -1.56 -31.90
N LEU A 119 -13.25 -1.55 -33.06
CA LEU A 119 -11.82 -1.86 -33.15
C LEU A 119 -10.97 -0.83 -32.39
N LYS A 120 -11.34 0.47 -32.45
CA LYS A 120 -10.68 1.52 -31.67
C LYS A 120 -10.77 1.25 -30.16
N LEU A 121 -11.95 0.90 -29.67
CA LEU A 121 -12.14 0.58 -28.25
C LEU A 121 -11.45 -0.73 -27.83
N ALA A 122 -11.39 -1.72 -28.73
CA ALA A 122 -10.64 -2.96 -28.50
C ALA A 122 -9.14 -2.71 -28.33
N SER A 123 -8.57 -1.74 -29.05
CA SER A 123 -7.18 -1.31 -28.85
C SER A 123 -6.94 -0.81 -27.42
N PHE A 124 -7.84 0.04 -26.90
CA PHE A 124 -7.77 0.51 -25.51
C PHE A 124 -7.95 -0.64 -24.50
N TYR A 125 -8.85 -1.59 -24.76
CA TYR A 125 -9.02 -2.77 -23.92
C TYR A 125 -7.71 -3.57 -23.78
N GLU A 126 -7.02 -3.84 -24.89
CA GLU A 126 -5.74 -4.56 -24.86
C GLU A 126 -4.62 -3.75 -24.19
N GLU A 127 -4.67 -2.42 -24.27
CA GLU A 127 -3.76 -1.55 -23.51
C GLU A 127 -4.00 -1.64 -22.00
N PHE A 128 -5.26 -1.52 -21.54
CA PHE A 128 -5.59 -1.69 -20.13
C PHE A 128 -5.25 -3.09 -19.61
N LYS A 129 -5.36 -4.14 -20.43
CA LYS A 129 -4.89 -5.49 -20.05
C LYS A 129 -3.40 -5.54 -19.78
N ARG A 130 -2.58 -4.86 -20.59
CA ARG A 130 -1.14 -4.76 -20.34
C ARG A 130 -0.85 -3.94 -19.09
N ASN A 131 -1.59 -2.86 -18.87
CA ASN A 131 -1.46 -2.02 -17.68
C ASN A 131 -1.85 -2.76 -16.41
N LYS A 132 -2.88 -3.62 -16.44
CA LYS A 132 -3.23 -4.49 -15.32
C LYS A 132 -2.05 -5.34 -14.87
N LYS A 133 -1.42 -6.06 -15.80
CA LYS A 133 -0.23 -6.88 -15.50
C LYS A 133 0.92 -6.08 -14.90
N ARG A 134 1.12 -4.83 -15.36
CA ARG A 134 2.13 -3.92 -14.81
C ARG A 134 1.79 -3.52 -13.37
N LEU A 135 0.53 -3.21 -13.09
CA LEU A 135 0.07 -2.88 -11.75
C LEU A 135 0.19 -4.07 -10.80
N GLU A 136 -0.21 -5.27 -11.22
CA GLU A 136 -0.03 -6.51 -10.45
C GLU A 136 1.46 -6.74 -10.09
N GLY A 137 2.35 -6.50 -11.06
CA GLY A 137 3.80 -6.53 -10.85
C GLY A 137 4.27 -5.50 -9.81
N ALA A 138 3.83 -4.25 -9.94
CA ALA A 138 4.18 -3.18 -9.01
C ALA A 138 3.67 -3.46 -7.59
N ILE A 139 2.44 -3.96 -7.43
CA ILE A 139 1.88 -4.36 -6.13
C ILE A 139 2.74 -5.44 -5.50
N LYS A 140 3.16 -6.44 -6.28
CA LYS A 140 4.04 -7.51 -5.80
C LYS A 140 5.40 -6.99 -5.35
N GLU A 141 5.99 -6.05 -6.10
CA GLU A 141 7.29 -5.45 -5.81
C GLU A 141 7.28 -4.67 -4.48
N VAL A 142 6.24 -3.87 -4.25
CA VAL A 142 6.08 -3.11 -2.99
C VAL A 142 5.54 -3.96 -1.83
N SER A 143 5.17 -5.23 -2.06
CA SER A 143 4.72 -6.16 -1.02
C SER A 143 5.88 -6.71 -0.19
N THR A 144 6.76 -5.82 0.28
CA THR A 144 7.94 -6.14 1.07
C THR A 144 7.88 -5.42 2.42
N CYS A 145 8.46 -6.05 3.44
CA CYS A 145 8.58 -5.50 4.78
C CYS A 145 10.03 -5.61 5.23
N ALA A 146 10.51 -4.63 5.98
CA ALA A 146 11.84 -4.66 6.60
C ALA A 146 11.67 -4.42 8.10
N ILE A 147 12.15 -5.38 8.90
CA ILE A 147 12.29 -5.23 10.35
C ILE A 147 13.70 -5.71 10.70
N SER A 148 14.67 -4.82 10.49
CA SER A 148 16.09 -5.17 10.51
C SER A 148 16.94 -4.21 11.34
N GLY A 149 16.31 -3.21 11.97
CA GLY A 149 16.95 -2.27 12.88
C GLY A 149 17.72 -1.16 12.15
N ALA A 150 18.47 -0.37 12.91
CA ALA A 150 19.03 0.92 12.48
C ALA A 150 19.72 0.94 11.10
N VAL A 151 20.50 -0.09 10.78
CA VAL A 151 21.28 -0.17 9.53
C VAL A 151 21.12 -1.51 8.81
N GLY A 152 20.03 -2.23 9.08
CA GLY A 152 19.68 -3.45 8.34
C GLY A 152 20.46 -4.72 8.69
N THR A 153 21.21 -4.72 9.80
CA THR A 153 22.11 -5.83 10.18
C THR A 153 21.52 -6.80 11.19
N PHE A 154 20.28 -6.59 11.65
CA PHE A 154 19.63 -7.42 12.67
C PHE A 154 20.35 -7.43 14.05
N ALA A 155 21.27 -6.50 14.30
CA ALA A 155 22.04 -6.45 15.55
C ALA A 155 21.14 -6.38 16.81
N ASN A 156 19.98 -5.74 16.68
CA ASN A 156 19.03 -5.53 17.79
C ASN A 156 17.66 -6.20 17.57
N VAL A 157 17.47 -6.92 16.46
CA VAL A 157 16.22 -7.59 16.08
C VAL A 157 16.51 -9.01 15.64
N ASP A 158 15.84 -10.00 16.21
CA ASP A 158 15.95 -11.39 15.74
C ASP A 158 15.30 -11.53 14.35
N PRO A 159 15.99 -12.05 13.32
CA PRO A 159 15.45 -12.21 11.98
C PRO A 159 14.42 -13.34 11.84
N ARG A 160 14.19 -14.14 12.90
CA ARG A 160 13.27 -15.29 12.91
C ARG A 160 11.85 -14.97 13.36
#